data_AF-A0A933BNE2-F1
#
_entry.id   AF-A0A933BNE2-F1
#
_cell.length_a   1.000
_cell.length_b   1.000
_cell.length_c   1.000
_cell.angle_alpha   90.00
_cell.angle_beta   90.00
_cell.angle_gamma   90.00
#
_symmetry.space_group_name_H-M   'P 1'
#
loop_
_entity.id
_entity.type
_entity.pdbx_description
1 polymer ?
#
loop_
_entity_poly.entity_id
_entity_poly.type
_entity_poly.pdbx_seq_one_letter_code
_entity_poly.pdbx_strand_id
1 'polypeptide(L)'
;PISLKGTRPVKLTTVCTVFVESDILSYLVQGKKIEDVLAGVHKAIATRTLSLAARVGVEPEVTFTGGVSLNVGMVRALEERLGAKLNVSPEAHFAGAIGAALFAVEKATWKESSPAST
;
A
#
# COMPACT_ATOMS: atom_id res chain seq x y z
N PRO A 1 -4.69 -5.02 12.96
CA PRO A 1 -3.82 -5.02 14.16
C PRO A 1 -3.15 -6.37 14.48
N ILE A 2 -3.68 -7.52 14.04
CA ILE A 2 -3.16 -8.86 14.41
C ILE A 2 -1.70 -9.05 13.98
N SER A 3 -1.34 -8.65 12.75
CA SER A 3 0.03 -8.72 12.23
C SER A 3 1.07 -7.99 13.09
N LEU A 4 0.68 -6.95 13.82
CA LEU A 4 1.58 -6.18 14.68
C LEU A 4 1.99 -6.95 15.94
N LYS A 5 1.27 -8.02 16.29
CA LYS A 5 1.62 -8.90 17.40
C LYS A 5 2.66 -9.96 17.02
N GLY A 6 2.95 -10.13 15.73
CA GLY A 6 3.90 -11.12 15.23
C GLY A 6 5.33 -10.76 15.63
N THR A 7 6.04 -11.71 16.23
CA THR A 7 7.42 -11.54 16.68
C THR A 7 8.42 -12.31 15.85
N ARG A 8 7.95 -13.32 15.09
CA ARG A 8 8.77 -14.15 14.20
C ARG A 8 8.12 -14.26 12.82
N PRO A 9 8.10 -13.17 12.04
CA PRO A 9 7.41 -13.14 10.75
C PRO A 9 7.94 -14.22 9.80
N VAL A 10 7.02 -14.93 9.15
CA VAL A 10 7.39 -15.95 8.15
C VAL A 10 7.91 -15.29 6.86
N LYS A 11 8.70 -16.03 6.07
CA LYS A 11 9.25 -15.52 4.80
C LYS A 11 8.45 -16.09 3.63
N LEU A 12 7.69 -15.25 2.94
CA LEU A 12 6.92 -15.67 1.77
C LEU A 12 7.88 -15.89 0.59
N THR A 13 7.62 -16.93 -0.21
CA THR A 13 8.39 -17.25 -1.43
C THR A 13 7.91 -16.43 -2.61
N THR A 14 6.66 -15.96 -2.57
CA THR A 14 6.02 -15.15 -3.60
C THR A 14 5.08 -14.11 -2.99
N VAL A 15 4.84 -13.03 -3.74
CA VAL A 15 3.81 -12.02 -3.43
C VAL A 15 2.67 -12.04 -4.44
N CYS A 16 2.71 -12.97 -5.40
CA CYS A 16 1.63 -13.14 -6.37
C CYS A 16 0.38 -13.62 -5.63
N THR A 17 -0.72 -12.89 -5.76
CA THR A 17 -1.95 -13.12 -4.98
C THR A 17 -2.53 -14.52 -5.15
N VAL A 18 -2.41 -15.13 -6.33
CA VAL A 18 -2.90 -16.49 -6.58
C VAL A 18 -2.00 -17.58 -5.99
N PHE A 19 -0.71 -17.31 -5.78
CA PHE A 19 0.25 -18.29 -5.28
C PHE A 19 0.61 -18.08 -3.81
N VAL A 20 0.38 -16.88 -3.26
CA VAL A 20 0.65 -16.56 -1.86
C VAL A 20 -0.24 -17.38 -0.91
N GLU A 21 -1.43 -17.78 -1.36
CA GLU A 21 -2.35 -18.62 -0.60
C GLU A 21 -1.71 -19.97 -0.21
N SER A 22 -1.05 -20.63 -1.17
CA SER A 22 -0.37 -21.92 -0.92
C SER A 22 0.73 -21.78 0.13
N ASP A 23 1.49 -20.69 0.12
CA ASP A 23 2.51 -20.40 1.14
C ASP A 23 1.88 -20.18 2.51
N ILE A 24 0.80 -19.39 2.57
CA ILE A 24 0.07 -19.12 3.82
C ILE A 24 -0.46 -20.44 4.41
N LEU A 25 -1.10 -21.28 3.59
CA LEU A 25 -1.61 -22.58 4.02
C LEU A 25 -0.49 -23.49 4.54
N SER A 26 0.64 -23.55 3.83
CA SER A 26 1.81 -24.33 4.26
C SER A 26 2.29 -23.89 5.65
N TYR A 27 2.39 -22.59 5.91
CA TYR A 27 2.78 -22.09 7.23
C TYR A 27 1.76 -22.37 8.32
N LEU A 28 0.47 -22.30 8.02
CA LEU A 28 -0.57 -22.66 8.98
C LEU A 28 -0.54 -24.14 9.33
N VAL A 29 -0.32 -25.03 8.34
CA VAL A 29 -0.14 -26.49 8.57
C VAL A 29 1.09 -26.77 9.43
N GLN A 30 2.17 -26.01 9.26
CA GLN A 30 3.36 -26.09 10.12
C GLN A 30 3.14 -25.53 11.53
N GLY A 31 1.92 -25.10 11.88
CA GLY A 31 1.58 -24.55 13.19
C GLY A 31 2.15 -23.16 13.45
N LYS A 32 2.51 -22.40 12.41
CA LYS A 32 2.94 -21.01 12.58
C LYS A 32 1.76 -20.18 13.07
N LYS A 33 2.05 -19.23 13.96
CA LYS A 33 1.03 -18.33 14.49
C LYS A 33 0.51 -17.41 13.41
N ILE A 34 -0.79 -17.11 13.43
CA ILE A 34 -1.45 -16.27 12.42
C ILE A 34 -0.81 -14.88 12.37
N GLU A 35 -0.47 -14.30 13.53
CA GLU A 35 0.20 -13.01 13.60
C GLU A 35 1.57 -12.99 12.91
N ASP A 36 2.33 -14.08 13.01
CA ASP A 36 3.63 -14.24 12.35
C ASP A 36 3.46 -14.42 10.83
N VAL A 37 2.41 -15.13 10.41
CA VAL A 37 2.07 -15.29 8.99
C VAL A 37 1.68 -13.95 8.38
N LEU A 38 0.75 -13.22 9.00
CA LEU A 38 0.31 -11.91 8.51
C LEU A 38 1.43 -10.86 8.52
N ALA A 39 2.30 -10.88 9.55
CA ALA A 39 3.48 -10.02 9.57
C ALA A 39 4.42 -10.33 8.39
N GLY A 40 4.60 -11.62 8.06
CA GLY A 40 5.37 -12.06 6.91
C GLY A 40 4.81 -11.55 5.58
N VAL A 41 3.49 -11.66 5.40
CA VAL A 41 2.78 -11.15 4.21
C VAL A 41 2.99 -9.65 4.05
N HIS A 42 2.78 -8.85 5.11
CA HIS A 42 3.00 -7.40 5.03
C HIS A 42 4.45 -7.05 4.72
N LYS A 43 5.43 -7.74 5.32
CA LYS A 43 6.85 -7.50 5.02
C LYS A 43 7.21 -7.82 3.57
N ALA A 44 6.67 -8.90 3.02
CA ALA A 44 6.88 -9.29 1.63
C ALA A 44 6.29 -8.25 0.67
N ILE A 45 5.06 -7.79 0.92
CA ILE A 45 4.41 -6.74 0.13
C ILE A 45 5.20 -5.43 0.25
N ALA A 46 5.60 -5.01 1.45
CA ALA A 46 6.33 -3.76 1.67
C ALA A 46 7.66 -3.74 0.91
N THR A 47 8.38 -4.86 0.96
CA THR A 47 9.64 -5.05 0.22
C THR A 47 9.42 -4.93 -1.28
N ARG A 48 8.34 -5.53 -1.81
CA ARG A 48 8.02 -5.44 -3.25
C ARG A 48 7.63 -4.01 -3.63
N THR A 49 6.77 -3.36 -2.86
CA THR A 49 6.31 -1.98 -3.11
C THR A 49 7.48 -1.01 -3.20
N LEU A 50 8.38 -1.02 -2.20
CA LEU A 50 9.52 -0.11 -2.19
C LEU A 50 10.58 -0.46 -3.23
N SER A 51 10.74 -1.74 -3.57
CA SER A 51 11.60 -2.14 -4.71
C SER A 51 11.10 -1.60 -6.05
N LEU A 52 9.78 -1.46 -6.21
CA LEU A 52 9.20 -0.85 -7.41
C LEU A 52 9.34 0.68 -7.37
N ALA A 53 9.03 1.30 -6.24
CA ALA A 53 9.15 2.75 -6.06
C ALA A 53 10.60 3.23 -6.25
N ALA A 54 11.60 2.48 -5.75
CA ALA A 54 13.01 2.82 -5.91
C ALA A 54 13.46 2.93 -7.37
N ARG A 55 12.78 2.27 -8.31
CA ARG A 55 13.10 2.36 -9.75
C ARG A 55 12.75 3.71 -10.37
N VAL A 56 11.83 4.44 -9.76
CA VAL A 56 11.37 5.76 -10.21
C VAL A 56 11.85 6.88 -9.31
N GLY A 57 12.63 6.56 -8.26
CA GLY A 57 13.05 7.48 -7.22
C GLY A 57 12.02 7.58 -6.09
N VAL A 58 12.52 7.78 -4.86
CA VAL A 58 11.70 8.03 -3.68
C VAL A 58 12.24 9.28 -3.01
N GLU A 59 11.45 10.33 -3.04
CA GLU A 59 11.73 11.61 -2.38
C GLU A 59 11.21 11.60 -0.93
N PRO A 60 11.67 12.53 -0.08
CA PRO A 60 11.06 12.79 1.23
C PRO A 60 9.55 13.05 1.11
N GLU A 61 8.81 12.88 2.22
CA GLU A 61 7.35 13.09 2.28
C GLU A 61 6.50 12.11 1.44
N VAL A 62 6.67 10.81 1.70
CA VAL A 62 5.93 9.75 1.00
C VAL A 62 4.50 9.63 1.53
N THR A 63 3.51 9.82 0.64
CA THR A 63 2.09 9.64 0.96
C THR A 63 1.60 8.25 0.56
N PHE A 64 0.85 7.58 1.44
CA PHE A 64 0.25 6.28 1.16
C PHE A 64 -1.28 6.37 1.11
N THR A 65 -1.86 6.02 -0.04
CA THR A 65 -3.29 6.20 -0.35
C THR A 65 -3.95 4.90 -0.82
N GLY A 66 -5.26 4.95 -1.04
CA GLY A 66 -6.07 3.79 -1.44
C GLY A 66 -6.54 2.96 -0.24
N GLY A 67 -7.36 1.92 -0.48
CA GLY A 67 -8.03 1.19 0.61
C GLY A 67 -7.08 0.52 1.62
N VAL A 68 -5.89 0.11 1.18
CA VAL A 68 -4.88 -0.53 2.04
C VAL A 68 -4.25 0.44 3.04
N SER A 69 -4.40 1.76 2.85
CA SER A 69 -3.96 2.78 3.82
C SER A 69 -4.62 2.62 5.19
N LEU A 70 -5.80 2.02 5.26
CA LEU A 70 -6.50 1.70 6.51
C LEU A 70 -5.89 0.52 7.29
N ASN A 71 -5.03 -0.28 6.63
CA ASN A 71 -4.34 -1.39 7.27
C ASN A 71 -3.09 -0.90 7.99
N VAL A 72 -3.23 -0.64 9.29
CA VAL A 72 -2.13 -0.21 10.18
C VAL A 72 -0.91 -1.16 10.17
N GLY A 73 -1.12 -2.45 9.91
CA GLY A 73 -0.03 -3.41 9.80
C GLY A 73 0.79 -3.24 8.52
N MET A 74 0.13 -2.89 7.43
CA MET A 74 0.78 -2.58 6.16
C MET A 74 1.51 -1.24 6.23
N VAL A 75 0.88 -0.21 6.80
CA VAL A 75 1.50 1.11 7.04
C VAL A 75 2.81 0.92 7.81
N ARG A 76 2.76 0.20 8.95
CA ARG A 76 3.94 -0.07 9.76
C ARG A 76 5.04 -0.81 8.99
N ALA A 77 4.68 -1.85 8.22
CA ALA A 77 5.66 -2.60 7.45
C ALA A 77 6.32 -1.76 6.34
N LEU A 78 5.57 -0.85 5.71
CA LEU A 78 6.12 0.10 4.75
C LEU A 78 7.06 1.10 5.42
N GLU A 79 6.65 1.71 6.54
CA GLU A 79 7.49 2.63 7.30
C GLU A 79 8.81 1.98 7.74
N GLU A 80 8.75 0.76 8.27
CA GLU A 80 9.93 -0.01 8.66
C GLU A 80 10.87 -0.28 7.49
N ARG A 81 10.34 -0.61 6.31
CA ARG A 81 11.14 -0.90 5.13
C ARG A 81 11.67 0.36 4.44
N LEU A 82 10.91 1.46 4.50
CA LEU A 82 11.26 2.77 3.98
C LEU A 82 12.32 3.45 4.85
N GLY A 83 12.29 3.21 6.16
CA GLY A 83 13.14 3.90 7.13
C GLY A 83 12.65 5.32 7.46
N ALA A 84 11.42 5.66 7.07
CA ALA A 84 10.80 6.96 7.31
C ALA A 84 9.29 6.79 7.59
N LYS A 85 8.68 7.84 8.13
CA LYS A 85 7.23 7.90 8.36
C LYS A 85 6.48 8.16 7.06
N LEU A 86 5.30 7.56 6.95
CA LEU A 86 4.39 7.79 5.83
C LEU A 86 3.36 8.86 6.18
N ASN A 87 3.02 9.68 5.20
CA ASN A 87 1.86 10.57 5.27
C ASN A 87 0.59 9.76 4.96
N VAL A 88 -0.23 9.54 5.99
CA VAL A 88 -1.47 8.75 5.87
C VAL A 88 -2.63 9.52 6.48
N SER A 89 -3.44 10.15 5.63
CA SER A 89 -4.70 10.77 6.05
C SER A 89 -5.74 9.71 6.42
N PRO A 90 -6.62 9.94 7.42
CA PRO A 90 -7.77 9.08 7.67
C PRO A 90 -8.67 8.87 6.44
N GLU A 91 -8.69 9.85 5.53
CA GLU A 91 -9.49 9.87 4.30
C GLU A 91 -8.69 9.42 3.07
N ALA A 92 -7.45 8.95 3.23
CA ALA A 92 -6.56 8.60 2.12
C ALA A 92 -7.12 7.51 1.18
N HIS A 93 -8.11 6.73 1.63
CA HIS A 93 -8.81 5.76 0.81
C HIS A 93 -9.75 6.39 -0.23
N PHE A 94 -10.16 7.65 -0.06
CA PHE A 94 -10.95 8.42 -1.03
C PHE A 94 -10.12 9.13 -2.09
N ALA A 95 -8.78 9.10 -2.02
CA ALA A 95 -7.89 9.87 -2.89
C ALA A 95 -8.20 9.68 -4.39
N GLY A 96 -8.52 8.45 -4.83
CA GLY A 96 -8.89 8.19 -6.22
C GLY A 96 -10.19 8.86 -6.65
N ALA A 97 -11.21 8.85 -5.79
CA ALA A 97 -12.50 9.51 -6.08
C ALA A 97 -12.36 11.03 -6.09
N ILE A 98 -11.61 11.58 -5.14
CA ILE A 98 -11.28 13.02 -5.09
C ILE A 98 -10.53 13.43 -6.35
N GLY A 99 -9.52 12.65 -6.76
CA GLY A 99 -8.78 12.91 -8.01
C GLY A 99 -9.69 12.90 -9.24
N ALA A 100 -10.64 11.97 -9.33
CA ALA A 100 -11.61 11.93 -10.42
C ALA A 100 -12.54 13.17 -10.43
N ALA A 101 -13.01 13.60 -9.26
CA ALA A 101 -13.84 14.80 -9.13
C ALA A 101 -13.07 16.07 -9.53
N LEU A 102 -11.83 16.23 -9.05
CA LEU A 102 -10.97 17.36 -9.42
C LEU A 102 -10.70 17.40 -10.92
N PHE A 103 -10.40 16.24 -11.52
CA PHE A 103 -10.17 16.13 -12.96
C PHE A 103 -11.40 16.56 -13.77
N ALA A 104 -12.61 16.18 -13.34
CA ALA A 104 -13.85 16.60 -13.98
C ALA A 104 -14.08 18.12 -13.88
N VAL A 105 -13.82 18.70 -12.70
CA VAL A 105 -13.91 20.16 -12.48
C VAL A 105 -12.93 20.90 -13.38
N GLU A 106 -11.66 20.48 -13.42
CA GLU A 106 -10.64 21.09 -14.27
C GLU A 106 -11.06 21.09 -15.74
N LYS A 107 -11.62 19.98 -16.24
CA LYS A 107 -12.13 19.86 -17.62
C LYS A 107 -13.37 20.73 -17.88
N ALA A 108 -14.23 20.91 -16.89
CA ALA A 108 -15.40 21.79 -17.01
C ALA A 108 -14.99 23.26 -17.08
N THR A 109 -14.09 23.69 -16.17
CA THR A 109 -13.60 25.08 -16.12
C THR A 109 -12.64 25.42 -17.27
N TRP A 110 -11.89 24.43 -17.79
CA TRP A 110 -11.02 24.63 -18.96
C TRP A 110 -11.80 25.07 -20.20
N LYS A 111 -13.04 24.57 -20.39
CA LYS A 111 -13.91 24.99 -21.48
C LYS A 111 -14.41 26.43 -21.35
N GLU A 112 -14.45 27.00 -20.15
CA GLU A 112 -14.86 28.38 -19.91
C GLU A 112 -13.73 29.38 -20.14
N SER A 113 -12.47 28.95 -20.01
CA SER A 113 -11.27 29.79 -20.20
C SER A 113 -10.64 29.74 -21.61
N SER A 114 -11.05 28.80 -22.48
CA SER A 114 -10.64 28.83 -23.89
C SER A 114 -11.56 29.78 -24.66
N PRO A 115 -11.07 30.91 -25.21
CA PRO A 115 -11.88 31.74 -26.10
C PRO A 115 -12.31 30.85 -27.27
N ALA A 116 -13.60 30.88 -27.59
CA ALA A 116 -14.16 30.20 -28.75
C ALA A 116 -13.27 30.52 -29.95
N SER A 117 -12.58 29.48 -30.46
CA SER A 117 -11.81 29.58 -31.69
C SER A 117 -12.78 29.81 -32.84
N THR A 118 -12.95 31.08 -33.21
CA THR A 118 -13.42 31.50 -34.55
C THR A 118 -12.43 31.08 -35.61
#